data_AF-A0A7Y3PLU1-F1
#
_entry.id   AF-A0A7Y3PLU1-F1
#
_cell.length_a   1.000
_cell.length_b   1.000
_cell.length_c   1.000
_cell.angle_alpha   90.00
_cell.angle_beta   90.00
_cell.angle_gamma   90.00
#
_symmetry.space_group_name_H-M   'P 1'
#
loop_
_entity.id
_entity.type
_entity.pdbx_description
1 polymer ?
#
loop_
_entity_poly.entity_id
_entity_poly.type
_entity_poly.pdbx_seq_one_letter_code
_entity_poly.pdbx_strand_id
1 'polypeptide(L)'
;MPSSSNDLSVDLFVINDNGVSIYKPSTERLSLVEIKDADDYGKIIKWYRESLIKISDKRPDVSWPSSPEGTKIVNATGPGQYNLNRPGSTWLLPVGDVGLEWFNQLLSSYEWSGFYLMDPDTNEPAGCADWIRPGFLEVGFPIPAFDELALMLHAGQAGAIVQNIRLASEALGIGAWMTGSYADDLVLGAYPEVAKGLGFNFISREGTLNPSTTTTCIGLKGVKEAVAVPTPRFKDAEAAVRYVADLRNNSATPFSASGPWKNGLRGPYEAETMESIKQNPRSYVADWAVEAAIATVDYIVKKYGCAPAYISPMRAKLSVQVHHVDPNFYRRYQGISGEPYALTDSILNHFPLWHPGHNDPAQNNNNQ
;
A
#
# COMPACT_ATOMS: atom_id res chain seq x y z
N MET A 1 -5.14 -4.52 -7.46
CA MET A 1 -3.89 -3.81 -7.77
C MET A 1 -2.90 -4.83 -8.31
N PRO A 2 -2.08 -4.51 -9.32
CA PRO A 2 -1.02 -5.42 -9.71
C PRO A 2 -0.06 -5.61 -8.52
N SER A 3 0.07 -6.86 -8.08
CA SER A 3 0.97 -7.30 -7.02
C SER A 3 1.56 -8.62 -7.47
N SER A 4 2.89 -8.73 -7.50
CA SER A 4 3.58 -9.98 -7.84
C SER A 4 3.34 -11.07 -6.80
N SER A 5 3.05 -10.67 -5.56
CA SER A 5 2.91 -11.56 -4.41
C SER A 5 1.46 -11.95 -4.15
N ASN A 6 0.55 -11.37 -4.94
CA ASN A 6 -0.91 -11.57 -4.89
C ASN A 6 -1.49 -11.36 -3.48
N ASP A 7 -0.85 -10.53 -2.66
CA ASP A 7 -1.41 -10.03 -1.42
C ASP A 7 -2.15 -8.71 -1.68
N LEU A 8 -3.30 -8.54 -1.05
CA LEU A 8 -4.06 -7.29 -1.09
C LEU A 8 -3.53 -6.34 0.00
N SER A 9 -2.21 -6.18 0.07
CA SER A 9 -1.51 -5.47 1.16
C SER A 9 -1.66 -3.95 1.10
N VAL A 10 -2.05 -3.38 -0.05
CA VAL A 10 -2.17 -1.92 -0.23
C VAL A 10 -3.63 -1.48 -0.31
N ASP A 11 -4.02 -0.60 0.61
CA ASP A 11 -5.31 0.09 0.59
C ASP A 11 -5.12 1.54 0.12
N LEU A 12 -6.19 2.15 -0.42
CA LEU A 12 -6.16 3.54 -0.86
C LEU A 12 -6.90 4.43 0.13
N PHE A 13 -6.21 5.42 0.69
CA PHE A 13 -6.81 6.47 1.49
C PHE A 13 -7.20 7.64 0.58
N VAL A 14 -8.44 8.11 0.71
CA VAL A 14 -9.01 9.25 -0.01
C VAL A 14 -9.17 10.40 0.98
N ILE A 15 -8.38 11.45 0.79
CA ILE A 15 -8.32 12.62 1.67
C ILE A 15 -8.80 13.84 0.89
N ASN A 16 -9.89 14.46 1.29
CA ASN A 16 -10.42 15.68 0.66
C ASN A 16 -11.07 16.59 1.71
N ASP A 17 -11.78 17.64 1.28
CA ASP A 17 -12.39 18.61 2.20
C ASP A 17 -13.46 18.02 3.11
N ASN A 18 -14.04 16.87 2.75
CA ASN A 18 -14.97 16.17 3.62
C ASN A 18 -14.25 15.37 4.70
N GLY A 19 -12.92 15.19 4.61
CA GLY A 19 -12.06 14.47 5.56
C GLY A 19 -11.35 13.26 4.94
N VAL A 20 -11.15 12.21 5.73
CA VAL A 20 -10.43 10.99 5.31
C VAL A 20 -11.36 9.80 5.22
N SER A 21 -11.20 9.01 4.16
CA SER A 21 -11.85 7.71 3.99
C SER A 21 -10.83 6.68 3.51
N ILE A 22 -11.07 5.40 3.77
CA ILE A 22 -10.31 4.28 3.21
C ILE A 22 -11.19 3.56 2.18
N TYR A 23 -10.64 3.27 1.01
CA TYR A 23 -11.31 2.47 -0.01
C TYR A 23 -10.93 0.99 0.17
N LYS A 24 -11.91 0.17 0.54
CA LYS A 24 -11.78 -1.27 0.78
C LYS A 24 -12.73 -2.08 -0.10
N PRO A 25 -12.40 -2.27 -1.39
CA PRO A 25 -13.27 -3.01 -2.30
C PRO A 25 -13.44 -4.46 -1.87
N SER A 26 -14.62 -5.03 -2.15
CA SER A 26 -14.87 -6.46 -1.93
C SER A 26 -13.87 -7.32 -2.72
N THR A 27 -13.47 -8.44 -2.11
CA THR A 27 -12.67 -9.48 -2.76
C THR A 27 -13.53 -10.46 -3.57
N GLU A 28 -14.86 -10.40 -3.41
CA GLU A 28 -15.76 -11.19 -4.22
C GLU A 28 -15.69 -10.74 -5.69
N ARG A 29 -15.76 -11.72 -6.59
CA ARG A 29 -15.78 -11.50 -8.03
C ARG A 29 -17.15 -11.87 -8.54
N LEU A 30 -17.80 -10.95 -9.25
CA LEU A 30 -19.07 -11.21 -9.92
C LEU A 30 -18.81 -11.89 -11.27
N SER A 31 -17.64 -11.66 -11.89
CA SER A 31 -17.28 -12.24 -13.19
C SER A 31 -15.77 -12.28 -13.47
N LEU A 32 -15.35 -13.08 -14.47
CA LEU A 32 -13.96 -13.11 -14.96
C LEU A 32 -13.51 -11.74 -15.47
N VAL A 33 -14.41 -11.05 -16.18
CA VAL A 33 -14.21 -9.71 -16.72
C VAL A 33 -15.36 -8.85 -16.21
N GLU A 34 -15.06 -8.02 -15.22
CA GLU A 34 -16.06 -7.26 -14.47
C GLU A 34 -16.67 -6.09 -15.24
N ILE A 35 -15.90 -5.54 -16.19
CA ILE A 35 -16.29 -4.43 -17.07
C ILE A 35 -16.11 -4.89 -18.52
N LYS A 36 -17.21 -5.12 -19.24
CA LYS A 36 -17.19 -5.58 -20.63
C LYS A 36 -17.42 -4.46 -21.63
N ASP A 37 -18.33 -3.56 -21.30
CA ASP A 37 -18.74 -2.44 -22.14
C ASP A 37 -19.22 -1.26 -21.27
N ALA A 38 -19.76 -0.22 -21.91
CA ALA A 38 -20.16 1.01 -21.23
C ALA A 38 -21.34 0.82 -20.26
N ASP A 39 -22.18 -0.20 -20.44
CA ASP A 39 -23.32 -0.46 -19.54
C ASP A 39 -22.83 -0.91 -18.15
N ASP A 40 -21.60 -1.42 -18.07
CA ASP A 40 -20.97 -1.84 -16.81
C ASP A 40 -20.33 -0.69 -16.02
N TYR A 41 -20.17 0.51 -16.59
CA TYR A 41 -19.47 1.61 -15.91
C TYR A 41 -20.14 2.07 -14.61
N GLY A 42 -21.46 1.89 -14.49
CA GLY A 42 -22.19 2.13 -13.25
C GLY A 42 -21.70 1.30 -12.06
N LYS A 43 -21.10 0.12 -12.32
CA LYS A 43 -20.50 -0.73 -11.29
C LYS A 43 -19.34 -0.05 -10.58
N ILE A 44 -18.51 0.69 -11.32
CA ILE A 44 -17.33 1.37 -10.76
C ILE A 44 -17.76 2.37 -9.69
N ILE A 45 -18.77 3.19 -9.99
CA ILE A 45 -19.30 4.19 -9.07
C ILE A 45 -19.98 3.53 -7.87
N LYS A 46 -20.73 2.44 -8.11
CA LYS A 46 -21.36 1.65 -7.04
C LYS A 46 -20.31 1.09 -6.08
N TRP A 47 -19.30 0.38 -6.59
CA TRP A 47 -18.23 -0.19 -5.77
C TRP A 47 -17.48 0.89 -5.00
N TYR A 48 -17.16 2.01 -5.65
CA TYR A 48 -16.54 3.14 -4.96
C TYR A 48 -17.38 3.60 -3.77
N ARG A 49 -18.68 3.85 -3.97
CA ARG A 49 -19.56 4.35 -2.90
C ARG A 49 -19.76 3.33 -1.77
N GLU A 50 -19.96 2.06 -2.09
CA GLU A 50 -20.22 1.00 -1.11
C GLU A 50 -18.96 0.61 -0.33
N SER A 51 -17.78 0.78 -0.93
CA SER A 51 -16.51 0.34 -0.36
C SER A 51 -15.69 1.48 0.26
N LEU A 52 -16.20 2.71 0.25
CA LEU A 52 -15.55 3.86 0.85
C LEU A 52 -15.99 4.01 2.30
N ILE A 53 -15.08 3.74 3.23
CA ILE A 53 -15.34 3.78 4.66
C ILE A 53 -14.77 5.07 5.23
N LYS A 54 -15.63 5.90 5.81
CA LYS A 54 -15.25 7.15 6.45
C LYS A 54 -14.47 6.89 7.73
N ILE A 55 -13.29 7.51 7.89
CA ILE A 55 -12.45 7.34 9.09
C ILE A 55 -12.20 8.64 9.86
N SER A 56 -12.39 9.80 9.21
CA SER A 56 -12.30 11.11 9.85
C SER A 56 -13.09 12.15 9.05
N ASP A 57 -13.73 13.09 9.73
CA ASP A 57 -14.42 14.24 9.12
C ASP A 57 -13.49 15.41 8.79
N LYS A 58 -12.20 15.28 9.14
CA LYS A 58 -11.19 16.31 8.89
C LYS A 58 -10.02 15.73 8.13
N ARG A 59 -9.38 16.58 7.31
CA ARG A 59 -8.06 16.30 6.73
C ARG A 59 -7.04 16.05 7.86
N PRO A 60 -5.98 15.27 7.63
CA PRO A 60 -4.89 15.15 8.61
C PRO A 60 -4.26 16.53 8.84
N ASP A 61 -3.65 16.75 10.00
CA ASP A 61 -2.99 18.00 10.40
C ASP A 61 -1.55 18.11 9.85
N VAL A 62 -1.33 17.55 8.66
CA VAL A 62 -0.05 17.58 7.94
C VAL A 62 -0.18 18.62 6.82
N SER A 63 0.61 19.69 6.90
CA SER A 63 0.54 20.84 6.00
C SER A 63 1.92 21.51 5.82
N TRP A 64 1.97 22.63 5.08
CA TRP A 64 3.23 23.35 4.82
C TRP A 64 4.04 23.79 6.05
N PRO A 65 3.44 24.26 7.14
CA PRO A 65 4.18 24.57 8.36
C PRO A 65 4.43 23.37 9.28
N SER A 66 4.11 22.13 8.88
CA SER A 66 4.28 20.95 9.76
C SER A 66 5.75 20.63 9.97
N SER A 67 6.32 21.29 10.97
CA SER A 67 7.71 21.17 11.40
C SER A 67 7.77 21.27 12.93
N PRO A 68 8.77 20.65 13.58
CA PRO A 68 8.93 20.77 15.02
C PRO A 68 9.05 22.23 15.47
N GLU A 69 8.49 22.54 16.63
CA GLU A 69 8.56 23.88 17.21
C GLU A 69 10.01 24.35 17.35
N GLY A 70 10.27 25.64 17.08
CA GLY A 70 11.61 26.24 17.17
C GLY A 70 12.52 25.96 15.97
N THR A 71 12.12 25.12 15.01
CA THR A 71 12.89 24.88 13.79
C THR A 71 12.60 25.94 12.72
N LYS A 72 13.63 26.34 11.94
CA LYS A 72 13.51 27.39 10.90
C LYS A 72 13.56 26.86 9.47
N ILE A 73 14.21 25.72 9.26
CA ILE A 73 14.49 25.15 7.91
C ILE A 73 14.01 23.71 7.76
N VAL A 74 13.54 23.07 8.83
CA VAL A 74 13.07 21.69 8.77
C VAL A 74 11.80 21.67 7.93
N ASN A 75 11.83 20.87 6.86
CA ASN A 75 10.68 20.62 6.01
C ASN A 75 10.55 19.10 5.81
N ALA A 76 9.73 18.49 6.65
CA ALA A 76 9.52 17.05 6.64
C ALA A 76 8.66 16.56 5.45
N THR A 77 8.05 17.45 4.67
CA THR A 77 7.20 17.07 3.54
C THR A 77 7.72 17.54 2.17
N GLY A 78 8.95 18.05 2.14
CA GLY A 78 9.74 18.34 0.95
C GLY A 78 9.39 19.64 0.21
N PRO A 79 10.11 20.00 -0.86
CA PRO A 79 9.86 21.23 -1.63
C PRO A 79 8.49 21.26 -2.34
N GLY A 80 7.88 20.09 -2.58
CA GLY A 80 6.53 19.95 -3.14
C GLY A 80 5.40 20.16 -2.11
N GLN A 81 5.74 20.45 -0.86
CA GLN A 81 4.83 20.58 0.27
C GLN A 81 3.76 21.65 0.12
N TYR A 82 3.96 22.67 -0.73
CA TYR A 82 2.94 23.70 -0.92
C TYR A 82 1.64 23.08 -1.40
N ASN A 83 1.73 22.02 -2.19
CA ASN A 83 0.57 21.33 -2.73
C ASN A 83 0.00 20.33 -1.72
N LEU A 84 0.82 19.67 -0.90
CA LEU A 84 0.35 18.60 0.01
C LEU A 84 -0.81 19.03 0.92
N ASN A 85 -1.87 18.21 0.91
CA ASN A 85 -3.07 18.33 1.76
C ASN A 85 -3.83 19.68 1.72
N ARG A 86 -3.86 20.34 0.56
CA ARG A 86 -4.56 21.63 0.35
C ARG A 86 -6.08 21.50 0.25
N PRO A 87 -6.86 22.42 0.85
CA PRO A 87 -8.29 22.54 0.56
C PRO A 87 -8.58 22.68 -0.94
N GLY A 88 -9.71 22.16 -1.40
CA GLY A 88 -10.07 22.14 -2.83
C GLY A 88 -9.35 21.07 -3.66
N SER A 89 -8.47 20.28 -3.04
CA SER A 89 -7.80 19.13 -3.67
C SER A 89 -8.20 17.80 -3.03
N THR A 90 -8.06 16.72 -3.79
CA THR A 90 -8.12 15.35 -3.27
C THR A 90 -6.72 14.76 -3.25
N TRP A 91 -6.28 14.27 -2.08
CA TRP A 91 -5.04 13.54 -1.91
C TRP A 91 -5.35 12.04 -1.80
N LEU A 92 -4.83 11.28 -2.77
CA LEU A 92 -5.00 9.83 -2.89
C LEU A 92 -3.71 9.17 -2.44
N LEU A 93 -3.77 8.52 -1.28
CA LEU A 93 -2.62 8.01 -0.54
C LEU A 93 -2.70 6.47 -0.43
N PRO A 94 -1.95 5.73 -1.26
CA PRO A 94 -1.68 4.33 -1.01
C PRO A 94 -1.01 4.13 0.34
N VAL A 95 -1.56 3.25 1.15
CA VAL A 95 -0.99 2.83 2.43
C VAL A 95 -0.85 1.31 2.39
N GLY A 96 0.37 0.80 2.53
CA GLY A 96 0.68 -0.63 2.42
C GLY A 96 1.06 -1.27 3.73
N ASP A 97 0.51 -2.45 3.97
CA ASP A 97 0.96 -3.41 4.97
C ASP A 97 2.14 -4.21 4.39
N VAL A 98 3.34 -3.61 4.47
CA VAL A 98 4.59 -4.25 4.06
C VAL A 98 4.90 -5.46 4.95
N GLY A 99 4.37 -5.48 6.17
CA GLY A 99 4.39 -6.66 7.02
C GLY A 99 3.71 -7.86 6.37
N LEU A 100 2.49 -7.68 5.84
CA LEU A 100 1.80 -8.76 5.12
C LEU A 100 2.64 -9.26 3.94
N GLU A 101 3.16 -8.36 3.11
CA GLU A 101 4.06 -8.69 1.99
C GLU A 101 5.30 -9.46 2.47
N TRP A 102 5.92 -9.06 3.58
CA TRP A 102 7.11 -9.70 4.15
C TRP A 102 6.84 -11.14 4.61
N PHE A 103 5.78 -11.36 5.39
CA PHE A 103 5.41 -12.71 5.86
C PHE A 103 4.95 -13.60 4.70
N ASN A 104 4.26 -13.00 3.73
CA ASN A 104 3.79 -13.66 2.52
C ASN A 104 4.96 -14.11 1.64
N GLN A 105 6.00 -13.27 1.52
CA GLN A 105 7.24 -13.58 0.83
C GLN A 105 8.06 -14.63 1.59
N LEU A 106 8.10 -14.58 2.93
CA LEU A 106 8.85 -15.54 3.74
C LEU A 106 8.36 -16.97 3.50
N LEU A 107 7.05 -17.17 3.55
CA LEU A 107 6.43 -18.47 3.29
C LEU A 107 6.69 -18.95 1.86
N SER A 108 6.63 -18.05 0.87
CA SER A 108 6.96 -18.40 -0.52
C SER A 108 8.43 -18.75 -0.73
N SER A 109 9.32 -18.04 -0.05
CA SER A 109 10.76 -18.31 -0.08
C SER A 109 11.07 -19.68 0.49
N TYR A 110 10.41 -20.06 1.58
CA TYR A 110 10.65 -21.31 2.28
C TYR A 110 10.04 -22.48 1.49
N GLU A 111 8.79 -22.36 1.05
CA GLU A 111 8.10 -23.46 0.34
C GLU A 111 8.64 -23.68 -1.08
N TRP A 112 8.81 -22.61 -1.87
CA TRP A 112 9.01 -22.75 -3.32
C TRP A 112 10.35 -22.24 -3.85
N SER A 113 11.14 -21.51 -3.04
CA SER A 113 12.39 -20.91 -3.52
C SER A 113 13.66 -21.52 -2.92
N GLY A 114 13.55 -22.26 -1.81
CA GLY A 114 14.69 -22.82 -1.09
C GLY A 114 15.58 -21.78 -0.41
N PHE A 115 15.08 -20.55 -0.22
CA PHE A 115 15.82 -19.50 0.47
C PHE A 115 15.48 -19.49 1.97
N TYR A 116 16.48 -19.26 2.82
CA TYR A 116 16.31 -19.05 4.26
C TYR A 116 16.91 -17.72 4.71
N LEU A 117 16.51 -17.24 5.89
CA LEU A 117 17.03 -15.97 6.42
C LEU A 117 18.25 -16.21 7.30
N MET A 118 19.26 -15.37 7.11
CA MET A 118 20.49 -15.36 7.90
C MET A 118 20.56 -14.12 8.78
N ASP A 119 21.09 -14.32 9.97
CA ASP A 119 21.47 -13.23 10.85
C ASP A 119 22.64 -12.43 10.23
N PRO A 120 22.51 -11.11 10.04
CA PRO A 120 23.55 -10.30 9.42
C PRO A 120 24.82 -10.13 10.27
N ASP A 121 24.76 -10.35 11.59
CA ASP A 121 25.91 -10.21 12.49
C ASP A 121 26.72 -11.52 12.58
N THR A 122 26.05 -12.67 12.55
CA THR A 122 26.70 -13.98 12.72
C THR A 122 26.84 -14.78 11.43
N ASN A 123 26.09 -14.42 10.37
CA ASN A 123 25.92 -15.22 9.14
C ASN A 123 25.36 -16.64 9.39
N GLU A 124 24.75 -16.87 10.56
CA GLU A 124 24.10 -18.13 10.88
C GLU A 124 22.62 -18.09 10.48
N PRO A 125 21.98 -19.25 10.25
CA PRO A 125 20.54 -19.33 10.03
C PRO A 125 19.76 -18.71 11.19
N ALA A 126 18.78 -17.84 10.86
CA ALA A 126 17.89 -17.24 11.83
C ALA A 126 16.84 -18.28 12.29
N GLY A 127 17.21 -19.13 13.24
CA GLY A 127 16.30 -20.08 13.91
C GLY A 127 15.85 -21.31 13.08
N CYS A 128 16.14 -21.36 11.78
CA CYS A 128 15.62 -22.39 10.87
C CYS A 128 16.64 -23.48 10.45
N ALA A 129 17.71 -23.66 11.22
CA ALA A 129 18.80 -24.59 10.87
C ALA A 129 18.33 -26.05 10.65
N ASP A 130 17.31 -26.52 11.38
CA ASP A 130 16.79 -27.88 11.30
C ASP A 130 16.16 -28.23 9.93
N TRP A 131 15.84 -27.21 9.12
CA TRP A 131 15.22 -27.38 7.80
C TRP A 131 16.21 -27.15 6.64
N ILE A 132 17.49 -26.91 6.93
CA ILE A 132 18.52 -26.72 5.90
C ILE A 132 19.03 -28.07 5.40
N ARG A 133 18.63 -28.44 4.18
CA ARG A 133 19.02 -29.67 3.48
C ARG A 133 18.54 -29.64 2.03
N PRO A 134 19.12 -30.45 1.13
CA PRO A 134 18.68 -30.55 -0.25
C PRO A 134 17.17 -30.84 -0.37
N GLY A 135 16.49 -30.09 -1.23
CA GLY A 135 15.04 -30.14 -1.45
C GLY A 135 14.19 -29.35 -0.43
N PHE A 136 14.82 -28.63 0.51
CA PHE A 136 14.17 -27.77 1.50
C PHE A 136 14.82 -26.38 1.46
N LEU A 137 15.35 -25.89 2.59
CA LEU A 137 16.12 -24.66 2.65
C LEU A 137 17.57 -24.95 2.22
N GLU A 138 18.09 -24.17 1.28
CA GLU A 138 19.41 -24.42 0.69
C GLU A 138 20.29 -23.16 0.63
N VAL A 139 19.71 -21.98 0.36
CA VAL A 139 20.46 -20.74 0.14
C VAL A 139 20.08 -19.67 1.14
N GLY A 140 21.06 -19.16 1.89
CA GLY A 140 20.84 -18.13 2.91
C GLY A 140 20.80 -16.71 2.34
N PHE A 141 19.93 -15.87 2.90
CA PHE A 141 19.77 -14.46 2.53
C PHE A 141 19.75 -13.58 3.80
N PRO A 142 20.57 -12.53 3.92
CA PRO A 142 20.58 -11.68 5.12
C PRO A 142 19.22 -11.00 5.37
N ILE A 143 18.77 -10.96 6.62
CA ILE A 143 17.48 -10.33 7.01
C ILE A 143 17.32 -8.91 6.43
N PRO A 144 18.30 -7.97 6.53
CA PRO A 144 18.13 -6.62 6.00
C PRO A 144 17.88 -6.59 4.48
N ALA A 145 18.52 -7.50 3.72
CA ALA A 145 18.30 -7.60 2.29
C ALA A 145 16.90 -8.13 1.96
N PHE A 146 16.39 -9.04 2.79
CA PHE A 146 15.02 -9.55 2.67
C PHE A 146 13.97 -8.47 2.98
N ASP A 147 14.21 -7.67 4.03
CA ASP A 147 13.39 -6.51 4.38
C ASP A 147 13.36 -5.48 3.23
N GLU A 148 14.51 -5.18 2.62
CA GLU A 148 14.60 -4.29 1.46
C GLU A 148 13.82 -4.84 0.25
N LEU A 149 13.88 -6.15 0.00
CA LEU A 149 13.10 -6.80 -1.06
C LEU A 149 11.60 -6.58 -0.86
N ALA A 150 11.07 -6.81 0.35
CA ALA A 150 9.66 -6.56 0.65
C ALA A 150 9.28 -5.09 0.43
N LEU A 151 10.16 -4.15 0.79
CA LEU A 151 9.94 -2.73 0.54
C LEU A 151 9.90 -2.39 -0.96
N MET A 152 10.77 -2.99 -1.78
CA MET A 152 10.77 -2.80 -3.23
C MET A 152 9.48 -3.31 -3.89
N LEU A 153 8.99 -4.48 -3.45
CA LEU A 153 7.71 -5.03 -3.91
C LEU A 153 6.55 -4.09 -3.59
N HIS A 154 6.48 -3.58 -2.35
CA HIS A 154 5.49 -2.58 -1.96
C HIS A 154 5.59 -1.29 -2.79
N ALA A 155 6.81 -0.78 -3.02
CA ALA A 155 7.03 0.42 -3.81
C ALA A 155 6.51 0.27 -5.25
N GLY A 156 6.69 -0.91 -5.86
CA GLY A 156 6.12 -1.26 -7.16
C GLY A 156 4.59 -1.23 -7.18
N GLN A 157 3.96 -1.82 -6.16
CA GLN A 157 2.49 -1.81 -6.01
C GLN A 157 1.95 -0.37 -5.88
N ALA A 158 2.53 0.44 -4.98
CA ALA A 158 2.13 1.84 -4.79
C ALA A 158 2.36 2.68 -6.06
N GLY A 159 3.48 2.45 -6.76
CA GLY A 159 3.79 3.07 -8.04
C GLY A 159 2.74 2.79 -9.11
N ALA A 160 2.32 1.53 -9.25
CA ALA A 160 1.28 1.17 -10.21
C ALA A 160 -0.08 1.82 -9.89
N ILE A 161 -0.44 1.92 -8.60
CA ILE A 161 -1.66 2.61 -8.16
C ILE A 161 -1.63 4.08 -8.56
N VAL A 162 -0.54 4.77 -8.21
CA VAL A 162 -0.36 6.20 -8.49
C VAL A 162 -0.33 6.46 -10.00
N GLN A 163 0.34 5.60 -10.76
CA GLN A 163 0.36 5.68 -12.23
C GLN A 163 -1.04 5.53 -12.82
N ASN A 164 -1.84 4.55 -12.36
CA ASN A 164 -3.21 4.36 -12.84
C ASN A 164 -4.10 5.57 -12.53
N ILE A 165 -3.97 6.14 -11.33
CA ILE A 165 -4.68 7.38 -10.97
C ILE A 165 -4.24 8.53 -11.86
N ARG A 166 -2.94 8.65 -12.16
CA ARG A 166 -2.42 9.70 -13.03
C ARG A 166 -2.96 9.57 -14.46
N LEU A 167 -3.02 8.37 -15.00
CA LEU A 167 -3.61 8.10 -16.32
C LEU A 167 -5.11 8.43 -16.35
N ALA A 168 -5.86 8.03 -15.31
CA ALA A 168 -7.27 8.40 -15.18
C ALA A 168 -7.45 9.93 -15.09
N SER A 169 -6.57 10.61 -14.36
CA SER A 169 -6.62 12.07 -14.22
C SER A 169 -6.38 12.78 -15.56
N GLU A 170 -5.46 12.28 -16.38
CA GLU A 170 -5.22 12.81 -17.74
C GLU A 170 -6.45 12.65 -18.62
N ALA A 171 -7.10 11.47 -18.59
CA ALA A 171 -8.34 11.24 -19.33
C ALA A 171 -9.49 12.14 -18.86
N LEU A 172 -9.53 12.46 -17.57
CA LEU A 172 -10.51 13.39 -17.00
C LEU A 172 -10.17 14.86 -17.25
N GLY A 173 -8.95 15.20 -17.65
CA GLY A 173 -8.52 16.60 -17.81
C GLY A 173 -8.25 17.33 -16.48
N ILE A 174 -7.82 16.61 -15.45
CA ILE A 174 -7.51 17.18 -14.12
C ILE A 174 -6.02 17.06 -13.80
N GLY A 175 -5.51 18.00 -13.03
CA GLY A 175 -4.12 18.03 -12.60
C GLY A 175 -3.86 16.92 -11.59
N ALA A 176 -2.77 16.17 -11.77
CA ALA A 176 -2.40 15.07 -10.89
C ALA A 176 -0.91 15.12 -10.54
N TRP A 177 -0.60 15.74 -9.40
CA TRP A 177 0.76 15.86 -8.90
C TRP A 177 1.17 14.60 -8.12
N MET A 178 2.06 13.81 -8.70
CA MET A 178 2.67 12.67 -7.99
C MET A 178 3.64 13.20 -6.94
N THR A 179 3.55 12.67 -5.72
CA THR A 179 4.32 13.15 -4.59
C THR A 179 4.82 11.99 -3.74
N GLY A 180 6.10 12.04 -3.39
CA GLY A 180 6.73 11.09 -2.47
C GLY A 180 7.93 11.67 -1.71
N SER A 181 8.12 13.00 -1.79
CA SER A 181 9.19 13.72 -1.12
C SER A 181 8.90 14.02 0.35
N TYR A 182 7.84 13.43 0.93
CA TYR A 182 7.46 13.60 2.32
C TYR A 182 7.87 12.42 3.20
N ALA A 183 8.09 12.68 4.49
CA ALA A 183 8.25 11.66 5.51
C ALA A 183 6.89 11.00 5.76
N ASP A 184 6.74 9.74 5.35
CA ASP A 184 5.50 9.00 5.53
C ASP A 184 5.22 8.69 6.99
N ASP A 185 6.26 8.56 7.83
CA ASP A 185 6.10 8.44 9.28
C ASP A 185 5.35 9.64 9.89
N LEU A 186 5.63 10.87 9.43
CA LEU A 186 4.90 12.07 9.86
C LEU A 186 3.44 12.01 9.41
N VAL A 187 3.19 11.55 8.18
CA VAL A 187 1.83 11.39 7.64
C VAL A 187 1.03 10.35 8.43
N LEU A 188 1.68 9.25 8.80
CA LEU A 188 1.06 8.18 9.58
C LEU A 188 0.85 8.59 11.05
N GLY A 189 1.70 9.46 11.60
CA GLY A 189 1.54 10.05 12.94
C GLY A 189 2.64 9.69 13.95
N ALA A 190 3.85 9.37 13.49
CA ALA A 190 4.98 9.00 14.34
C ALA A 190 5.44 10.13 15.28
N TYR A 191 5.19 11.37 14.90
CA TYR A 191 5.65 12.59 15.57
C TYR A 191 4.45 13.44 15.99
N PRO A 192 3.61 12.98 16.95
CA PRO A 192 2.36 13.65 17.32
C PRO A 192 2.56 15.06 17.89
N GLU A 193 3.77 15.39 18.35
CA GLU A 193 4.18 16.74 18.75
C GLU A 193 4.34 17.69 17.55
N VAL A 194 4.51 17.15 16.34
CA VAL A 194 4.59 17.90 15.08
C VAL A 194 3.26 17.87 14.34
N ALA A 195 2.72 16.67 14.13
CA ALA A 195 1.42 16.43 13.52
C ALA A 195 0.89 15.07 13.98
N LYS A 196 -0.40 15.01 14.34
CA LYS A 196 -1.08 13.75 14.66
C LYS A 196 -1.20 12.82 13.45
N GLY A 197 -1.11 13.38 12.25
CA GLY A 197 -1.17 12.64 10.99
C GLY A 197 -2.51 11.93 10.82
N LEU A 198 -2.44 10.68 10.39
CA LEU A 198 -3.61 9.79 10.27
C LEU A 198 -3.91 9.02 11.56
N GLY A 199 -3.12 9.22 12.63
CA GLY A 199 -3.34 8.58 13.92
C GLY A 199 -2.98 7.09 13.97
N PHE A 200 -2.07 6.62 13.12
CA PHE A 200 -1.56 5.27 13.21
C PHE A 200 -0.76 5.08 14.50
N ASN A 201 -0.73 3.84 14.99
CA ASN A 201 -0.01 3.48 16.22
C ASN A 201 1.39 2.99 15.89
N PHE A 202 2.32 3.30 16.79
CA PHE A 202 3.72 2.93 16.70
C PHE A 202 4.16 2.22 17.97
N ILE A 203 5.10 1.28 17.85
CA ILE A 203 5.74 0.67 19.02
C ILE A 203 7.07 1.36 19.31
N SER A 204 7.38 1.53 20.60
CA SER A 204 8.72 1.90 21.03
C SER A 204 9.61 0.67 21.01
N ARG A 205 10.83 0.81 20.50
CA ARG A 205 11.83 -0.27 20.46
C ARG A 205 13.04 0.16 21.27
N GLU A 206 13.57 -0.75 22.09
CA GLU A 206 14.82 -0.50 22.81
C GLU A 206 15.99 -0.37 21.83
N GLY A 207 16.92 0.55 22.10
CA GLY A 207 18.00 0.89 21.17
C GLY A 207 18.89 -0.28 20.77
N THR A 208 19.17 -1.21 21.68
CA THR A 208 19.95 -2.43 21.40
C THR A 208 19.21 -3.44 20.53
N LEU A 209 17.87 -3.39 20.52
CA LEU A 209 17.01 -4.25 19.70
C LEU A 209 16.58 -3.55 18.39
N ASN A 210 16.90 -2.27 18.19
CA ASN A 210 16.51 -1.50 17.01
C ASN A 210 17.74 -1.10 16.18
N PRO A 211 18.37 -2.05 15.45
CA PRO A 211 19.65 -1.81 14.77
C PRO A 211 19.58 -0.70 13.72
N SER A 212 18.41 -0.47 13.12
CA SER A 212 18.17 0.55 12.11
C SER A 212 17.54 1.84 12.65
N THR A 213 17.34 1.97 13.98
CA THR A 213 16.61 3.09 14.61
C THR A 213 15.29 3.42 13.89
N THR A 214 14.61 2.37 13.41
CA THR A 214 13.40 2.52 12.60
C THR A 214 12.18 2.71 13.50
N THR A 215 11.34 3.68 13.14
CA THR A 215 10.01 3.84 13.74
C THR A 215 9.10 2.73 13.23
N THR A 216 8.53 1.92 14.13
CA THR A 216 7.74 0.75 13.73
C THR A 216 6.24 1.04 13.85
N CYS A 217 5.60 1.31 12.73
CA CYS A 217 4.16 1.57 12.63
C CYS A 217 3.38 0.25 12.57
N ILE A 218 2.51 -0.01 13.55
CA ILE A 218 1.73 -1.25 13.66
C ILE A 218 0.31 -1.13 13.10
N GLY A 219 -0.05 0.05 12.58
CA GLY A 219 -1.34 0.27 11.93
C GLY A 219 -2.33 1.13 12.72
N LEU A 220 -3.50 1.30 12.12
CA LEU A 220 -4.65 1.99 12.69
C LEU A 220 -5.74 0.96 13.02
N LYS A 221 -6.00 0.77 14.32
CA LYS A 221 -6.90 -0.26 14.85
C LYS A 221 -8.27 -0.23 14.17
N GLY A 222 -8.75 -1.39 13.67
CA GLY A 222 -10.04 -1.51 12.99
C GLY A 222 -10.10 -0.87 11.60
N VAL A 223 -9.05 -0.19 11.16
CA VAL A 223 -8.94 0.43 9.84
C VAL A 223 -7.91 -0.29 8.99
N LYS A 224 -6.65 -0.34 9.41
CA LYS A 224 -5.58 -1.07 8.71
C LYS A 224 -4.48 -1.44 9.70
N GLU A 225 -4.45 -2.69 10.12
CA GLU A 225 -3.50 -3.21 11.11
C GLU A 225 -2.44 -4.04 10.41
N ALA A 226 -1.17 -3.76 10.71
CA ALA A 226 -0.04 -4.42 10.06
C ALA A 226 0.07 -5.89 10.47
N VAL A 227 0.56 -6.74 9.57
CA VAL A 227 1.07 -8.07 9.96
C VAL A 227 2.50 -7.91 10.45
N ALA A 228 2.65 -7.82 11.77
CA ALA A 228 3.93 -7.72 12.44
C ALA A 228 3.85 -8.34 13.84
N VAL A 229 5.01 -8.66 14.41
CA VAL A 229 5.12 -9.24 15.74
C VAL A 229 6.15 -8.45 16.56
N PRO A 230 5.88 -8.09 17.83
CA PRO A 230 4.59 -8.18 18.49
C PRO A 230 3.66 -7.01 18.10
N THR A 231 2.37 -7.28 17.98
CA THR A 231 1.30 -6.29 17.84
C THR A 231 0.09 -6.70 18.70
N PRO A 232 -0.86 -5.79 18.99
CA PRO A 232 -2.11 -6.18 19.65
C PRO A 232 -2.89 -7.28 18.91
N ARG A 233 -2.73 -7.35 17.57
CA ARG A 233 -3.35 -8.35 16.71
C ARG A 233 -2.58 -9.67 16.66
N PHE A 234 -1.25 -9.62 16.64
CA PHE A 234 -0.37 -10.79 16.57
C PHE A 234 0.67 -10.74 17.68
N LYS A 235 0.47 -11.55 18.72
CA LYS A 235 1.30 -11.52 19.93
C LYS A 235 2.65 -12.19 19.72
N ASP A 236 2.71 -13.21 18.88
CA ASP A 236 3.85 -14.10 18.67
C ASP A 236 3.99 -14.48 17.18
N ALA A 237 5.11 -15.14 16.85
CA ALA A 237 5.40 -15.58 15.49
C ALA A 237 4.33 -16.52 14.95
N GLU A 238 3.89 -17.48 15.76
CA GLU A 238 2.90 -18.48 15.38
C GLU A 238 1.60 -17.81 14.88
N ALA A 239 1.06 -16.85 15.64
CA ALA A 239 -0.16 -16.16 15.27
C ALA A 239 -0.05 -15.43 13.92
N ALA A 240 1.07 -14.73 13.67
CA ALA A 240 1.27 -13.99 12.42
C ALA A 240 1.53 -14.91 11.22
N VAL A 241 2.43 -15.88 11.37
CA VAL A 241 2.81 -16.79 10.27
C VAL A 241 1.62 -17.65 9.87
N ARG A 242 0.90 -18.26 10.83
CA ARG A 242 -0.27 -19.08 10.52
C ARG A 242 -1.40 -18.26 9.92
N TYR A 243 -1.58 -17.00 10.32
CA TYR A 243 -2.54 -16.11 9.69
C TYR A 243 -2.25 -15.93 8.20
N VAL A 244 -0.98 -15.66 7.83
CA VAL A 244 -0.63 -15.48 6.41
C VAL A 244 -0.65 -16.80 5.63
N ALA A 245 -0.26 -17.92 6.26
CA ALA A 245 -0.40 -19.25 5.65
C ALA A 245 -1.88 -19.59 5.36
N ASP A 246 -2.80 -19.26 6.27
CA ASP A 246 -4.24 -19.41 6.07
C ASP A 246 -4.77 -18.49 4.96
N LEU A 247 -4.30 -17.24 4.86
CA LEU A 247 -4.63 -16.36 3.74
C LEU A 247 -4.26 -16.99 2.39
N ARG A 248 -3.05 -17.57 2.28
CA ARG A 248 -2.58 -18.23 1.05
C ARG A 248 -3.37 -19.52 0.74
N ASN A 249 -3.58 -20.37 1.74
CA ASN A 249 -4.16 -21.69 1.53
C ASN A 249 -5.70 -21.66 1.45
N ASN A 250 -6.38 -20.79 2.22
CA ASN A 250 -7.81 -20.97 2.56
C ASN A 250 -8.74 -19.77 2.30
N SER A 251 -8.25 -18.54 2.18
CA SER A 251 -9.18 -17.39 2.18
C SER A 251 -9.00 -16.35 1.06
N ALA A 252 -7.90 -16.37 0.30
CA ALA A 252 -7.64 -15.32 -0.70
C ALA A 252 -7.11 -15.77 -2.08
N THR A 253 -7.04 -17.08 -2.37
CA THR A 253 -6.48 -17.56 -3.65
C THR A 253 -7.51 -18.28 -4.52
N PRO A 254 -7.36 -18.25 -5.87
CA PRO A 254 -8.15 -19.09 -6.77
C PRO A 254 -8.06 -20.59 -6.45
N PHE A 255 -7.02 -20.99 -5.73
CA PHE A 255 -6.71 -22.38 -5.36
C PHE A 255 -7.30 -22.79 -4.01
N SER A 256 -7.97 -21.88 -3.31
CA SER A 256 -8.55 -22.20 -2.03
C SER A 256 -9.67 -23.25 -2.14
N ALA A 257 -9.69 -24.17 -1.18
CA ALA A 257 -10.80 -25.10 -0.96
C ALA A 257 -12.05 -24.40 -0.33
N SER A 258 -11.89 -23.15 0.13
CA SER A 258 -12.93 -22.32 0.76
C SER A 258 -12.95 -20.89 0.18
N GLY A 259 -13.86 -20.05 0.66
CA GLY A 259 -13.93 -18.64 0.24
C GLY A 259 -14.68 -18.40 -1.08
N PRO A 260 -14.60 -17.18 -1.64
CA PRO A 260 -15.42 -16.74 -2.78
C PRO A 260 -15.19 -17.55 -4.08
N TRP A 261 -14.09 -18.32 -4.14
CA TRP A 261 -13.74 -19.19 -5.26
C TRP A 261 -14.30 -20.62 -5.15
N LYS A 262 -15.01 -20.95 -4.05
CA LYS A 262 -15.50 -22.30 -3.75
C LYS A 262 -16.54 -22.84 -4.75
N ASN A 263 -17.38 -21.98 -5.31
CA ASN A 263 -18.58 -22.40 -6.06
C ASN A 263 -18.38 -22.55 -7.58
N GLY A 264 -17.17 -22.88 -8.05
CA GLY A 264 -16.90 -23.18 -9.46
C GLY A 264 -17.13 -22.03 -10.43
N LEU A 265 -17.55 -20.86 -9.94
CA LEU A 265 -17.60 -19.64 -10.72
C LEU A 265 -16.17 -19.09 -10.80
N ARG A 266 -15.55 -19.32 -11.98
CA ARG A 266 -14.74 -18.29 -12.65
C ARG A 266 -13.30 -18.10 -12.13
N GLY A 267 -12.61 -19.18 -11.75
CA GLY A 267 -11.13 -19.19 -11.82
C GLY A 267 -10.64 -19.19 -13.27
N PRO A 268 -9.37 -18.86 -13.56
CA PRO A 268 -8.86 -18.78 -14.94
C PRO A 268 -8.66 -20.16 -15.61
N TYR A 269 -8.93 -21.26 -14.91
CA TYR A 269 -8.73 -22.63 -15.39
C TYR A 269 -10.04 -23.40 -15.49
N GLU A 270 -10.05 -24.41 -16.37
CA GLU A 270 -11.15 -25.38 -16.49
C GLU A 270 -11.36 -26.17 -15.19
N ALA A 271 -12.58 -26.66 -14.97
CA ALA A 271 -12.98 -27.28 -13.70
C ALA A 271 -12.11 -28.49 -13.31
N GLU A 272 -11.78 -29.36 -14.26
CA GLU A 272 -10.91 -30.53 -14.02
C GLU A 272 -9.48 -30.12 -13.67
N THR A 273 -8.95 -29.10 -14.36
CA THR A 273 -7.63 -28.53 -14.05
C THR A 273 -7.61 -27.91 -12.67
N MET A 274 -8.66 -27.16 -12.30
CA MET A 274 -8.80 -26.60 -10.95
C MET A 274 -8.81 -27.68 -9.87
N GLU A 275 -9.52 -28.78 -10.10
CA GLU A 275 -9.58 -29.88 -9.15
C GLU A 275 -8.21 -30.58 -9.00
N SER A 276 -7.50 -30.80 -10.11
CA SER A 276 -6.14 -31.35 -10.10
C SER A 276 -5.16 -30.46 -9.33
N ILE A 277 -5.24 -29.14 -9.49
CA ILE A 277 -4.42 -28.18 -8.74
C ILE A 277 -4.74 -28.26 -7.24
N LYS A 278 -6.04 -28.26 -6.88
CA LYS A 278 -6.47 -28.33 -5.47
C LYS A 278 -6.08 -29.64 -4.77
N GLN A 279 -5.96 -30.73 -5.52
CA GLN A 279 -5.53 -32.01 -4.96
C GLN A 279 -4.00 -32.14 -4.85
N ASN A 280 -3.23 -31.26 -5.49
CA ASN A 280 -1.78 -31.31 -5.45
C ASN A 280 -1.25 -30.67 -4.17
N PRO A 281 -0.56 -31.43 -3.28
CA PRO A 281 -0.03 -30.88 -2.04
C PRO A 281 0.95 -29.71 -2.25
N ARG A 282 1.66 -29.67 -3.39
CA ARG A 282 2.63 -28.60 -3.71
C ARG A 282 1.97 -27.25 -4.02
N SER A 283 0.65 -27.21 -4.15
CA SER A 283 -0.12 -25.98 -4.33
C SER A 283 -0.37 -25.23 -3.02
N TYR A 284 -0.01 -25.83 -1.88
CA TYR A 284 -0.19 -25.26 -0.56
C TYR A 284 1.15 -25.09 0.13
N VAL A 285 1.22 -24.16 1.08
CA VAL A 285 2.36 -24.06 1.98
C VAL A 285 2.32 -25.24 2.94
N ALA A 286 3.39 -26.04 2.98
CA ALA A 286 3.47 -27.22 3.82
C ALA A 286 3.77 -26.86 5.29
N ASP A 287 3.36 -27.73 6.20
CA ASP A 287 3.53 -27.52 7.65
C ASP A 287 5.00 -27.27 8.02
N TRP A 288 5.94 -27.99 7.40
CA TRP A 288 7.36 -27.79 7.70
C TRP A 288 7.84 -26.37 7.37
N ALA A 289 7.32 -25.75 6.31
CA ALA A 289 7.68 -24.39 5.90
C ALA A 289 7.07 -23.36 6.85
N VAL A 290 5.85 -23.63 7.33
CA VAL A 290 5.20 -22.85 8.39
C VAL A 290 6.02 -22.90 9.68
N GLU A 291 6.40 -24.09 10.15
CA GLU A 291 7.19 -24.25 11.38
C GLU A 291 8.58 -23.58 11.26
N ALA A 292 9.25 -23.72 10.11
CA ALA A 292 10.52 -23.05 9.86
C ALA A 292 10.37 -21.52 9.86
N ALA A 293 9.31 -20.98 9.25
CA ALA A 293 9.02 -19.56 9.25
C ALA A 293 8.70 -19.03 10.66
N ILE A 294 7.97 -19.79 11.48
CA ILE A 294 7.72 -19.47 12.90
C ILE A 294 9.04 -19.35 13.65
N ALA A 295 9.92 -20.35 13.53
CA ALA A 295 11.22 -20.35 14.19
C ALA A 295 12.09 -19.14 13.78
N THR A 296 12.04 -18.76 12.51
CA THR A 296 12.72 -17.56 12.00
C THR A 296 12.16 -16.27 12.55
N VAL A 297 10.84 -16.11 12.57
CA VAL A 297 10.21 -14.89 13.11
C VAL A 297 10.47 -14.78 14.62
N ASP A 298 10.39 -15.89 15.37
CA ASP A 298 10.73 -15.90 16.80
C ASP A 298 12.19 -15.51 17.05
N TYR A 299 13.11 -15.99 16.23
CA TYR A 299 14.52 -15.58 16.29
C TYR A 299 14.66 -14.06 16.10
N ILE A 300 14.03 -13.53 15.04
CA ILE A 300 14.08 -12.10 14.70
C ILE A 300 13.49 -11.25 15.82
N VAL A 301 12.32 -11.63 16.37
CA VAL A 301 11.67 -10.91 17.48
C VAL A 301 12.54 -10.96 18.73
N LYS A 302 13.14 -12.11 19.06
CA LYS A 302 14.01 -12.25 20.23
C LYS A 302 15.26 -11.36 20.12
N LYS A 303 15.84 -11.24 18.93
CA LYS A 303 17.07 -10.47 18.71
C LYS A 303 16.84 -8.98 18.45
N TYR A 304 15.79 -8.64 17.72
CA TYR A 304 15.52 -7.29 17.21
C TYR A 304 14.21 -6.67 17.73
N GLY A 305 13.55 -7.33 18.68
CA GLY A 305 12.34 -6.84 19.35
C GLY A 305 11.07 -6.85 18.50
N CYS A 306 11.17 -6.88 17.17
CA CYS A 306 10.04 -7.05 16.26
C CYS A 306 10.43 -7.67 14.92
N ALA A 307 9.43 -8.19 14.21
CA ALA A 307 9.51 -8.65 12.83
C ALA A 307 8.39 -8.02 11.99
N PRO A 308 8.68 -7.42 10.82
CA PRO A 308 10.01 -7.14 10.24
C PRO A 308 10.87 -6.22 11.14
N ALA A 309 12.19 -6.33 11.02
CA ALA A 309 13.12 -5.74 11.99
C ALA A 309 13.82 -4.46 11.50
N TYR A 310 14.12 -4.37 10.20
CA TYR A 310 14.92 -3.30 9.60
C TYR A 310 14.06 -2.28 8.83
N ILE A 311 12.77 -2.58 8.63
CA ILE A 311 11.79 -1.69 8.01
C ILE A 311 10.54 -1.53 8.89
N SER A 312 9.79 -0.46 8.68
CA SER A 312 8.44 -0.33 9.25
C SER A 312 7.46 -1.20 8.44
N PRO A 313 6.58 -2.00 9.10
CA PRO A 313 5.63 -2.86 8.41
C PRO A 313 4.45 -2.10 7.79
N MET A 314 4.37 -0.78 8.01
CA MET A 314 3.39 0.10 7.35
C MET A 314 4.11 1.23 6.63
N ARG A 315 3.77 1.46 5.35
CA ARG A 315 4.38 2.50 4.51
C ARG A 315 3.32 3.28 3.73
N ALA A 316 3.59 4.57 3.49
CA ALA A 316 2.66 5.47 2.79
C ALA A 316 3.41 6.47 1.89
N LYS A 317 4.51 6.01 1.26
CA LYS A 317 5.56 6.89 0.73
C LYS A 317 5.21 7.59 -0.59
N LEU A 318 4.45 6.96 -1.46
CA LEU A 318 4.14 7.49 -2.79
C LEU A 318 2.63 7.70 -2.94
N SER A 319 2.22 8.90 -3.35
CA SER A 319 0.83 9.29 -3.49
C SER A 319 0.63 10.27 -4.64
N VAL A 320 -0.63 10.69 -4.85
CA VAL A 320 -0.98 11.67 -5.86
C VAL A 320 -2.01 12.65 -5.32
N GLN A 321 -1.79 13.93 -5.60
CA GLN A 321 -2.79 14.95 -5.37
C GLN A 321 -3.46 15.33 -6.69
N VAL A 322 -4.78 15.26 -6.68
CA VAL A 322 -5.65 15.56 -7.80
C VAL A 322 -6.40 16.87 -7.54
N HIS A 323 -6.42 17.76 -8.52
CA HIS A 323 -7.05 19.08 -8.45
C HIS A 323 -7.49 19.57 -9.83
N HIS A 324 -8.42 20.53 -9.86
CA HIS A 324 -8.72 21.26 -11.09
C HIS A 324 -7.51 22.08 -11.54
N VAL A 325 -7.18 21.99 -12.83
CA VAL A 325 -6.11 22.80 -13.42
C VAL A 325 -6.59 24.26 -13.50
N ASP A 326 -5.67 25.21 -13.34
CA ASP A 326 -5.89 26.61 -13.73
C ASP A 326 -5.25 26.88 -15.12
N PRO A 327 -6.01 26.74 -16.22
CA PRO A 327 -5.54 27.06 -17.56
C PRO A 327 -4.87 28.44 -17.70
N ASN A 328 -5.32 29.44 -16.95
CA ASN A 328 -4.79 30.80 -17.10
C ASN A 328 -3.37 30.95 -16.55
N PHE A 329 -3.03 30.20 -15.50
CA PHE A 329 -1.65 30.12 -15.02
C PHE A 329 -0.73 29.62 -16.15
N TYR A 330 -1.11 28.55 -16.84
CA TYR A 330 -0.29 27.97 -17.92
C TYR A 330 -0.21 28.88 -19.14
N ARG A 331 -1.32 29.52 -19.54
CA ARG A 331 -1.31 30.54 -20.62
C ARG A 331 -0.37 31.70 -20.31
N ARG A 332 -0.36 32.17 -19.06
CA ARG A 332 0.43 33.33 -18.63
C ARG A 332 1.91 33.02 -18.46
N TYR A 333 2.25 31.86 -17.90
CA TYR A 333 3.61 31.56 -17.45
C TYR A 333 4.30 30.41 -18.20
N GLN A 334 3.57 29.60 -18.96
CA GLN A 334 4.08 28.40 -19.66
C GLN A 334 3.71 28.38 -21.15
N GLY A 335 3.50 29.55 -21.77
CA GLY A 335 3.31 29.67 -23.21
C GLY A 335 4.64 29.58 -23.96
N ILE A 336 4.77 28.64 -24.89
CA ILE A 336 5.84 28.66 -25.91
C ILE A 336 5.20 29.18 -27.19
N SER A 337 5.70 30.30 -27.73
CA SER A 337 5.14 30.95 -28.93
C SER A 337 3.65 31.34 -28.83
N GLY A 338 3.16 31.63 -27.62
CA GLY A 338 1.77 32.02 -27.38
C GLY A 338 0.80 30.87 -27.11
N GLU A 339 1.24 29.62 -27.26
CA GLU A 339 0.42 28.43 -27.00
C GLU A 339 0.82 27.76 -25.67
N PRO A 340 -0.14 27.46 -24.78
CA PRO A 340 0.12 26.78 -23.52
C PRO A 340 0.35 25.29 -23.76
N TYR A 341 1.58 24.88 -24.07
CA TYR A 341 1.93 23.50 -24.45
C TYR A 341 1.53 22.42 -23.43
N ALA A 342 1.35 22.80 -22.16
CA ALA A 342 0.97 21.90 -21.07
C ALA A 342 -0.55 21.70 -20.94
N LEU A 343 -1.38 22.43 -21.69
CA LEU A 343 -2.84 22.27 -21.67
C LEU A 343 -3.27 21.33 -22.79
N THR A 344 -3.79 20.17 -22.39
CA THR A 344 -4.38 19.19 -23.30
C THR A 344 -5.85 19.49 -23.58
N ASP A 345 -6.41 18.93 -24.65
CA ASP A 345 -7.84 19.06 -24.96
C ASP A 345 -8.72 18.57 -23.80
N SER A 346 -8.30 17.50 -23.11
CA SER A 346 -9.02 17.02 -21.92
C SER A 346 -9.08 18.08 -20.83
N ILE A 347 -7.96 18.78 -20.56
CA ILE A 347 -7.90 19.86 -19.57
C ILE A 347 -8.81 21.02 -19.97
N LEU A 348 -8.73 21.46 -21.23
CA LEU A 348 -9.52 22.57 -21.75
C LEU A 348 -11.02 22.28 -21.74
N ASN A 349 -11.41 21.01 -21.92
CA ASN A 349 -12.81 20.59 -21.97
C ASN A 349 -13.31 20.00 -20.64
N HIS A 350 -12.51 20.00 -19.57
CA HIS A 350 -12.89 19.38 -18.30
C HIS A 350 -14.22 19.92 -17.75
N PHE A 351 -14.36 21.24 -17.62
CA PHE A 351 -15.55 21.86 -17.06
C PHE A 351 -16.81 21.62 -17.92
N PRO A 352 -16.79 21.89 -19.24
CA PRO A 352 -17.93 21.61 -20.11
C PRO A 352 -18.39 20.14 -20.09
N LEU A 353 -17.45 19.19 -20.02
CA LEU A 353 -17.76 17.76 -20.06
C LEU A 353 -18.22 17.19 -18.72
N TRP A 354 -17.53 17.53 -17.63
CA TRP A 354 -17.71 16.89 -16.33
C TRP A 354 -18.57 17.71 -15.37
N HIS A 355 -18.76 19.01 -15.63
CA HIS A 355 -19.54 19.92 -14.78
C HIS A 355 -20.56 20.72 -15.61
N PRO A 356 -21.43 20.05 -16.41
CA PRO A 356 -22.39 20.76 -17.26
C PRO A 356 -23.31 21.66 -16.43
N GLY A 357 -23.43 22.92 -16.84
CA GLY A 357 -24.23 23.94 -16.14
C GLY A 357 -23.48 24.70 -15.04
N HIS A 358 -22.21 24.36 -14.77
CA HIS A 358 -21.32 25.18 -13.94
C HIS A 358 -20.44 26.08 -14.81
N ASN A 359 -20.23 27.32 -14.37
CA ASN A 359 -19.27 28.21 -15.02
C ASN A 359 -17.85 27.68 -14.84
N ASP A 360 -17.07 27.65 -15.92
CA ASP A 360 -15.64 27.39 -15.87
C ASP A 360 -14.94 28.53 -15.11
N PRO A 361 -14.35 28.28 -13.92
CA PRO A 361 -13.66 29.29 -13.14
C PRO A 361 -12.50 29.94 -13.92
N ALA A 362 -11.93 29.23 -14.88
CA ALA A 362 -10.85 29.73 -15.71
C ALA A 362 -11.33 30.63 -16.87
N GLN A 363 -12.61 30.62 -17.23
CA GLN A 363 -13.14 31.51 -18.29
C GLN A 363 -13.61 32.87 -17.75
N ASN A 364 -13.94 32.95 -16.46
CA ASN A 364 -14.44 34.18 -15.84
C ASN A 364 -13.37 35.27 -15.62
N ASN A 365 -12.08 34.94 -15.73
CA ASN A 365 -10.98 35.88 -15.45
C ASN A 365 -10.49 36.68 -16.68
N ASN A 366 -11.14 36.58 -17.84
CA ASN A 366 -10.81 37.42 -19.00
C ASN A 366 -11.40 38.85 -18.94
N ASN A 367 -12.08 39.22 -17.85
CA ASN A 367 -12.78 40.51 -17.68
C ASN A 367 -12.36 41.31 -16.42
N GLN A 368 -11.15 41.11 -15.88
CA GLN A 368 -10.59 42.00 -14.84
C GLN A 368 -9.17 42.44 -15.14
#